data_AF-A0A9D0XA28-F1
#
_entry.id   AF-A0A9D0XA28-F1
#
_cell.length_a   1.000
_cell.length_b   1.000
_cell.length_c   1.000
_cell.angle_alpha   90.00
_cell.angle_beta   90.00
_cell.angle_gamma   90.00
#
_symmetry.space_group_name_H-M   'P 1'
#
loop_
_entity.id
_entity.type
_entity.pdbx_description
1 polymer ?
#
loop_
_entity_poly.entity_id
_entity_poly.type
_entity_poly.pdbx_seq_one_letter_code
_entity_poly.pdbx_strand_id
1 'polypeptide(L)'
;MKNLTSTIVVGGGTFLTLLLSAFGQDSAFRIHMALIALSLGIATVILLRRVQFSPAEPVDPNGYMDGPIKVGAILTMMWGIVGFTQGVIIASQLAWPQFMLEPWFSFGRMRPLHTSAVIFAFGGTALITTSMYVVQ
;
A
#
# COMPACT_ATOMS: atom_id res chain seq x y z
N MET A 1 -7.17 19.23 -9.04
CA MET A 1 -8.00 18.17 -9.65
C MET A 1 -8.60 17.28 -8.58
N LYS A 2 -9.84 17.53 -8.16
CA LYS A 2 -10.51 16.73 -7.11
C LYS A 2 -11.05 15.45 -7.74
N ASN A 3 -10.87 14.31 -7.05
CA ASN A 3 -11.33 12.96 -7.46
C ASN A 3 -10.65 12.34 -8.69
N LEU A 4 -9.75 13.04 -9.40
CA LEU A 4 -9.12 12.49 -10.61
C LEU A 4 -8.25 11.26 -10.30
N THR A 5 -7.37 11.34 -9.30
CA THR A 5 -6.50 10.22 -8.90
C THR A 5 -7.33 8.99 -8.53
N SER A 6 -8.39 9.17 -7.73
CA SER A 6 -9.31 8.10 -7.38
C SER A 6 -10.02 7.52 -8.60
N THR A 7 -10.40 8.36 -9.57
CA THR A 7 -11.05 7.92 -10.81
C THR A 7 -10.11 7.08 -11.67
N ILE A 8 -8.85 7.50 -11.79
CA ILE A 8 -7.83 6.76 -12.55
C ILE A 8 -7.55 5.41 -11.90
N VAL A 9 -7.40 5.37 -10.57
CA VAL A 9 -7.13 4.12 -9.83
C VAL A 9 -8.30 3.15 -9.94
N VAL A 10 -9.53 3.62 -9.69
CA VAL A 10 -10.74 2.76 -9.77
C VAL A 10 -11.04 2.36 -11.21
N GLY A 11 -10.84 3.25 -12.18
CA GLY A 11 -10.96 2.94 -13.60
C GLY A 11 -9.96 1.88 -14.07
N GLY A 12 -8.70 2.00 -13.66
CA GLY A 12 -7.67 0.98 -13.91
C GLY A 12 -8.01 -0.37 -13.27
N GLY A 13 -8.49 -0.35 -12.02
CA GLY A 13 -8.96 -1.56 -11.33
C GLY A 13 -10.16 -2.23 -12.02
N THR A 14 -11.11 -1.43 -12.54
CA THR A 14 -12.24 -1.93 -13.33
C THR A 14 -11.74 -2.64 -14.60
N PHE A 15 -10.82 -2.02 -15.33
CA PHE A 15 -10.26 -2.61 -16.54
C PHE A 15 -9.53 -3.93 -16.25
N LEU A 16 -8.70 -3.95 -15.20
CA LEU A 16 -7.98 -5.17 -14.79
C LEU A 16 -8.94 -6.29 -14.40
N THR A 17 -9.97 -6.00 -13.60
CA THR A 17 -10.95 -7.00 -13.16
C THR A 17 -11.82 -7.52 -14.29
N LEU A 18 -12.14 -6.68 -15.29
CA LEU A 18 -12.79 -7.12 -16.53
C LEU A 18 -11.92 -8.10 -17.31
N LEU A 19 -10.61 -7.82 -17.47
CA LEU A 19 -9.68 -8.74 -18.13
C LEU A 19 -9.58 -10.07 -17.38
N LEU A 20 -9.44 -10.03 -16.06
CA LEU A 20 -9.38 -11.23 -15.22
C LEU A 20 -10.68 -12.05 -15.29
N SER A 21 -11.84 -11.38 -15.38
CA SER A 21 -13.13 -12.05 -15.60
C SER A 21 -13.26 -12.70 -16.98
N ALA A 22 -12.69 -12.08 -18.02
CA ALA A 22 -12.77 -12.57 -19.39
C ALA A 22 -11.84 -13.77 -19.64
N PHE A 23 -10.62 -13.71 -19.11
CA PHE A 23 -9.57 -14.72 -19.34
C PHE A 23 -9.37 -15.71 -18.19
N GLY A 24 -10.14 -15.59 -17.10
CA GLY A 24 -10.09 -16.53 -15.99
C GLY A 24 -10.40 -17.96 -16.45
N GLN A 25 -9.60 -18.93 -16.00
CA GLN A 25 -9.79 -20.34 -16.35
C GLN A 25 -10.87 -21.01 -15.48
N ASP A 26 -10.98 -20.58 -14.23
CA ASP A 26 -11.93 -21.12 -13.25
C ASP A 26 -13.26 -20.34 -13.23
N SER A 27 -14.38 -21.06 -13.16
CA SER A 27 -15.72 -20.45 -13.21
C SER A 27 -16.04 -19.60 -11.98
N ALA A 28 -15.63 -20.01 -10.78
CA ALA A 28 -15.84 -19.24 -9.56
C ALA A 28 -15.01 -17.96 -9.60
N PHE A 29 -13.74 -18.04 -10.00
CA PHE A 29 -12.89 -16.86 -10.17
C PHE A 29 -13.50 -15.85 -11.15
N ARG A 30 -13.97 -16.32 -12.32
CA ARG A 30 -14.61 -15.44 -13.32
C ARG A 30 -15.83 -14.71 -12.78
N ILE A 31 -16.70 -15.40 -12.03
CA ILE A 31 -17.89 -14.80 -11.42
C ILE A 31 -17.51 -13.72 -10.39
N HIS A 32 -16.54 -14.00 -9.53
CA HIS A 32 -16.08 -13.03 -8.54
C HIS A 32 -15.47 -11.79 -9.21
N MET A 33 -14.62 -12.00 -10.21
CA MET A 33 -14.03 -10.89 -10.97
C MET A 33 -15.11 -10.10 -11.73
N ALA A 34 -16.16 -10.74 -12.25
CA ALA A 34 -17.27 -10.06 -12.90
C ALA A 34 -18.06 -9.17 -11.92
N LEU A 35 -18.34 -9.66 -10.71
CA LEU A 35 -19.03 -8.89 -9.67
C LEU A 35 -18.19 -7.68 -9.22
N ILE A 36 -16.88 -7.88 -9.03
CA ILE A 36 -15.96 -6.80 -8.68
C ILE A 36 -15.90 -5.77 -9.83
N ALA A 37 -15.75 -6.23 -11.08
CA ALA A 37 -15.74 -5.37 -12.26
C ALA A 37 -17.02 -4.53 -12.39
N LEU A 38 -18.19 -5.11 -12.13
CA LEU A 38 -19.45 -4.37 -12.11
C LEU A 38 -19.44 -3.29 -11.03
N SER A 39 -19.04 -3.64 -9.81
CA SER A 39 -19.03 -2.72 -8.67
C SER A 39 -18.06 -1.55 -8.88
N LEU A 40 -16.84 -1.84 -9.36
CA LEU A 40 -15.83 -0.84 -9.66
C LEU A 40 -16.24 -0.01 -10.88
N GLY A 41 -16.86 -0.63 -11.89
CA GLY A 41 -17.35 0.07 -13.08
C GLY A 41 -18.43 1.10 -12.74
N ILE A 42 -19.39 0.74 -11.89
CA ILE A 42 -20.37 1.70 -11.36
C ILE A 42 -19.66 2.83 -10.61
N ALA A 43 -18.70 2.51 -9.74
CA ALA A 43 -17.92 3.50 -9.01
C ALA A 43 -17.13 4.42 -9.96
N THR A 44 -16.50 3.91 -11.02
CA THR A 44 -15.81 4.70 -12.04
C THR A 44 -16.76 5.65 -12.75
N VAL A 45 -17.95 5.19 -13.15
CA VAL A 45 -18.95 6.06 -13.80
C VAL A 45 -19.40 7.19 -12.86
N ILE A 46 -19.65 6.88 -11.59
CA ILE A 46 -19.99 7.90 -10.58
C ILE A 46 -18.84 8.88 -10.37
N LEU A 47 -17.61 8.40 -10.28
CA LEU A 47 -16.42 9.21 -10.05
C LEU A 47 -16.10 10.11 -11.26
N LEU A 48 -16.25 9.61 -12.49
CA LEU A 48 -16.10 10.39 -13.72
C LEU A 48 -17.02 11.61 -13.73
N ARG A 49 -18.27 11.46 -13.25
CA ARG A 49 -19.21 12.58 -13.11
C ARG A 49 -18.85 13.57 -12.00
N ARG A 50 -17.93 13.21 -11.10
CA ARG A 50 -17.49 14.01 -9.95
C ARG A 50 -16.06 14.53 -10.10
N VAL A 51 -15.40 14.30 -11.25
CA VAL A 51 -14.08 14.87 -11.51
C VAL A 51 -14.23 16.37 -11.67
N GLN A 52 -13.57 17.12 -10.78
CA GLN A 52 -13.52 18.57 -10.87
C GLN A 52 -12.09 18.99 -11.20
N PHE A 53 -11.92 19.60 -12.37
CA PHE A 53 -10.67 20.23 -12.79
C PHE A 53 -10.53 21.60 -12.12
N SER A 54 -10.43 21.58 -10.79
CA SER A 54 -10.06 22.77 -10.03
C SER A 54 -8.55 22.99 -10.13
N PRO A 55 -8.07 24.23 -10.31
CA PRO A 55 -6.67 24.60 -10.13
C PRO A 55 -6.15 24.03 -8.82
N ALA A 56 -4.86 23.68 -8.76
CA ALA A 56 -4.24 23.30 -7.49
C ALA A 56 -4.48 24.42 -6.48
N GLU A 57 -4.85 24.07 -5.24
CA GLU A 57 -4.93 25.10 -4.20
C GLU A 57 -3.54 25.75 -4.06
N PRO A 58 -3.48 27.08 -3.99
CA PRO A 58 -2.21 27.77 -3.79
C PRO A 58 -1.60 27.30 -2.48
N VAL A 59 -0.31 26.97 -2.51
CA VAL A 59 0.44 26.61 -1.29
C VAL A 59 0.47 27.85 -0.41
N ASP A 60 -0.12 27.76 0.78
CA ASP A 60 -0.04 28.82 1.78
C ASP A 60 1.40 28.94 2.28
N PRO A 61 2.12 30.04 2.01
CA PRO A 61 3.51 30.18 2.44
C PRO A 61 3.67 30.23 3.97
N ASN A 62 2.58 30.52 4.70
CA ASN A 62 2.59 30.58 6.16
C ASN A 62 1.97 29.33 6.81
N GLY A 63 1.48 28.39 6.01
CA GLY A 63 0.82 27.17 6.47
C GLY A 63 1.74 25.96 6.49
N TYR A 64 1.43 25.00 7.36
CA TYR A 64 2.17 23.74 7.43
C TYR A 64 1.85 22.79 6.27
N MET A 65 2.89 22.17 5.73
CA MET A 65 2.84 21.17 4.67
C MET A 65 2.60 19.76 5.25
N ASP A 66 1.38 19.49 5.70
CA ASP A 66 1.01 18.19 6.31
C ASP A 66 0.93 17.01 5.33
N GLY A 67 0.90 17.27 4.02
CA GLY A 67 0.72 16.24 2.99
C GLY A 67 1.71 15.08 3.12
N PRO A 68 3.04 15.34 3.07
CA PRO A 68 4.07 14.32 3.27
C PRO A 68 3.99 13.62 4.63
N ILE A 69 3.63 14.33 5.70
CA ILE A 69 3.55 13.77 7.05
C ILE A 69 2.44 12.73 7.15
N LYS A 70 1.27 12.99 6.56
CA LYS A 70 0.14 12.05 6.54
C LYS A 70 0.51 10.76 5.81
N VAL A 71 1.19 10.86 4.68
CA VAL A 71 1.69 9.69 3.93
C VAL A 71 2.77 8.96 4.73
N GLY A 72 3.71 9.71 5.29
CA GLY A 72 4.80 9.18 6.11
C GLY A 72 4.30 8.39 7.32
N ALA A 73 3.30 8.90 8.05
CA ALA A 73 2.71 8.22 9.20
C ALA A 73 2.07 6.87 8.82
N ILE A 74 1.37 6.81 7.68
CA ILE A 74 0.80 5.56 7.14
C ILE A 74 1.92 4.58 6.79
N LEU A 75 2.97 5.04 6.09
CA LEU A 75 4.11 4.21 5.72
C LEU A 75 4.87 3.69 6.94
N THR A 76 5.06 4.50 7.98
CA THR A 76 5.66 4.08 9.24
C THR A 76 4.87 2.95 9.88
N MET A 77 3.55 3.08 9.99
CA MET A 77 2.73 2.01 10.56
C MET A 77 2.79 0.73 9.72
N MET A 78 2.70 0.86 8.40
CA MET A 78 2.80 -0.27 7.46
C MET A 78 4.14 -1.02 7.63
N TRP A 79 5.27 -0.31 7.64
CA TRP A 79 6.59 -0.92 7.81
C TRP A 79 6.80 -1.48 9.20
N GLY A 80 6.22 -0.88 10.24
CA GLY A 80 6.21 -1.45 11.59
C GLY A 80 5.54 -2.82 11.60
N ILE A 81 4.37 -2.95 10.99
CA ILE A 81 3.66 -4.24 10.88
C ILE A 81 4.52 -5.26 10.13
N VAL A 82 5.05 -4.90 8.96
CA VAL A 82 5.89 -5.81 8.14
C VAL A 82 7.15 -6.24 8.90
N GLY A 83 7.90 -5.28 9.45
CA GLY A 83 9.16 -5.52 10.15
C GLY A 83 8.98 -6.37 11.40
N PHE A 84 7.98 -6.07 12.24
CA PHE A 84 7.72 -6.83 13.47
C PHE A 84 7.13 -8.21 13.19
N THR A 85 6.24 -8.34 12.20
CA THR A 85 5.74 -9.66 11.75
C THR A 85 6.91 -10.53 11.31
N GLN A 86 7.86 -9.97 10.55
CA GLN A 86 9.04 -10.71 10.15
C GLN A 86 9.96 -11.06 11.33
N GLY A 87 10.01 -10.21 12.36
CA GLY A 87 10.66 -10.51 13.64
C GLY A 87 10.08 -11.75 14.32
N VAL A 88 8.75 -11.85 14.36
CA VAL A 88 8.04 -13.03 14.88
C VAL A 88 8.33 -14.28 14.03
N ILE A 89 8.39 -14.15 12.71
CA ILE A 89 8.74 -15.26 11.81
C ILE A 89 10.15 -15.78 12.11
N ILE A 90 11.17 -14.92 12.15
CA ILE A 90 12.55 -15.37 12.40
C ILE A 90 12.75 -15.87 13.83
N ALA A 91 12.00 -15.34 14.81
CA ALA A 91 11.98 -15.90 16.16
C ALA A 91 11.37 -17.32 16.16
N SER A 92 10.32 -17.54 15.39
CA SER A 92 9.70 -18.86 15.22
C SER A 92 10.65 -19.86 14.55
N GLN A 93 11.50 -19.41 13.62
CA GLN A 93 12.54 -20.27 13.01
C GLN A 93 13.58 -20.74 14.03
N LEU A 94 13.90 -19.93 15.04
CA LEU A 94 14.81 -20.33 16.13
C LEU A 94 14.16 -21.33 17.09
N ALA A 95 12.85 -21.22 17.34
CA ALA A 95 12.11 -22.16 18.17
C ALA A 95 11.83 -23.49 17.44
N TRP A 96 11.55 -23.40 16.14
CA TRP A 96 11.05 -24.48 15.30
C TRP A 96 11.73 -24.47 13.92
N PRO A 97 12.77 -25.29 13.73
CA PRO A 97 13.56 -25.32 12.50
C PRO A 97 12.74 -25.65 11.23
N GLN A 98 11.59 -26.32 11.35
CA GLN A 98 10.73 -26.64 10.20
C GLN A 98 10.18 -25.41 9.46
N PHE A 99 10.25 -24.21 10.05
CA PHE A 99 9.83 -22.96 9.40
C PHE A 99 10.93 -22.33 8.52
N MET A 100 12.09 -22.99 8.39
CA MET A 100 13.16 -22.58 7.47
C MET A 100 12.89 -23.15 6.06
N LEU A 101 12.18 -22.40 5.22
CA LEU A 101 11.85 -22.81 3.85
C LEU A 101 12.91 -22.28 2.87
N GLU A 102 13.77 -23.16 2.37
CA GLU A 102 14.81 -22.80 1.40
C GLU A 102 14.23 -22.55 -0.01
N PRO A 103 14.83 -21.66 -0.82
CA PRO A 103 16.05 -20.90 -0.53
C PRO A 103 15.79 -19.50 0.07
N TRP A 104 14.54 -19.03 0.09
CA TRP A 104 14.22 -17.62 0.33
C TRP A 104 13.90 -17.32 1.80
N PHE A 105 13.27 -18.27 2.49
CA PHE A 105 12.82 -18.14 3.87
C PHE A 105 13.80 -18.76 4.87
N SER A 106 15.09 -18.80 4.53
CA SER A 106 16.13 -19.22 5.45
C SER A 106 16.44 -18.11 6.47
N PHE A 107 16.74 -18.49 7.71
CA PHE A 107 17.02 -17.53 8.78
C PHE A 107 18.15 -16.55 8.42
N GLY A 108 19.18 -17.03 7.71
CA GLY A 108 20.30 -16.22 7.25
C GLY A 108 19.90 -15.08 6.30
N ARG A 109 18.85 -15.25 5.50
CA ARG A 109 18.35 -14.22 4.57
C ARG A 109 17.25 -13.36 5.18
N MET A 110 16.36 -13.99 5.95
CA MET A 110 15.23 -13.31 6.57
C MET A 110 15.65 -12.34 7.68
N ARG A 111 16.80 -12.59 8.34
CA ARG A 111 17.31 -11.72 9.41
C ARG A 111 17.79 -10.35 8.88
N PRO A 112 18.68 -10.25 7.86
CA PRO A 112 18.99 -8.96 7.25
C PRO A 112 17.76 -8.22 6.71
N LEU A 113 16.79 -8.95 6.16
CA LEU A 113 15.53 -8.37 5.69
C LEU A 113 14.67 -7.81 6.85
N HIS A 114 14.58 -8.51 7.98
CA HIS A 114 13.93 -8.00 9.19
C HIS A 114 14.63 -6.74 9.71
N THR A 115 15.96 -6.76 9.83
CA THR A 115 16.73 -5.63 10.34
C THR A 115 16.58 -4.40 9.46
N SER A 116 16.68 -4.53 8.13
CA SER A 116 16.49 -3.39 7.22
C SER A 116 15.06 -2.87 7.24
N ALA A 117 14.05 -3.75 7.33
CA ALA A 117 12.66 -3.36 7.44
C ALA A 117 12.38 -2.58 8.74
N VAL A 118 12.91 -3.03 9.89
CA VAL A 118 12.68 -2.34 11.18
C VAL A 118 13.50 -1.06 11.30
N ILE A 119 14.77 -1.05 10.88
CA ILE A 119 15.63 0.13 11.07
C ILE A 119 15.38 1.18 10.00
N PHE A 120 15.50 0.82 8.72
CA PHE A 120 15.46 1.82 7.64
C PHE A 120 14.05 2.08 7.15
N ALA A 121 13.22 1.05 7.01
CA ALA A 121 11.86 1.26 6.52
C ALA A 121 10.96 1.82 7.64
N PHE A 122 10.84 1.14 8.77
CA PHE A 122 10.07 1.62 9.91
C PHE A 122 10.74 2.82 10.61
N GLY A 123 11.95 2.64 11.16
CA GLY A 123 12.66 3.71 11.87
C GLY A 123 12.97 4.92 10.99
N GLY A 124 13.42 4.70 9.75
CA GLY A 124 13.71 5.79 8.81
C GLY A 124 12.47 6.59 8.42
N THR A 125 11.34 5.94 8.10
CA THR A 125 10.09 6.68 7.82
C THR A 125 9.56 7.39 9.06
N ALA A 126 9.70 6.79 10.25
CA ALA A 126 9.32 7.44 11.50
C ALA A 126 10.12 8.73 11.70
N LEU A 127 11.45 8.66 11.56
CA LEU A 127 12.33 9.81 11.69
C LEU A 127 11.99 10.91 10.69
N ILE A 128 11.85 10.58 9.40
CA ILE A 128 11.50 11.56 8.35
C ILE A 128 10.14 12.20 8.66
N THR A 129 9.14 11.41 9.02
CA THR A 129 7.80 11.92 9.31
C THR A 129 7.82 12.86 10.52
N THR A 130 8.48 12.45 11.60
CA THR A 130 8.57 13.27 12.81
C THR A 130 9.41 14.52 12.62
N SER A 131 10.53 14.44 11.90
CA SER A 131 11.40 15.59 11.68
C SER A 131 10.68 16.63 10.82
N MET A 132 10.01 16.21 9.76
CA MET A 132 9.22 17.10 8.90
C MET A 132 8.01 17.69 9.62
N TYR A 133 7.45 17.02 10.63
CA TYR A 133 6.38 17.62 11.45
C TYR A 133 6.92 18.60 12.50
N VAL A 134 8.02 18.25 13.17
CA VAL A 134 8.54 19.02 14.31
C VAL A 134 9.35 20.25 13.88
N VAL A 135 10.03 20.21 12.72
CA VAL A 135 10.88 21.31 12.25
C VAL A 135 10.09 22.46 11.60
N GLN A 136 8.86 22.19 11.22
CA GLN A 136 7.98 23.17 10.58
C GLN A 136 7.56 24.24 11.59
#